data_AF-A0A257H396-F1
#
_entry.id   AF-A0A257H396-F1
#
_cell.length_a   1.000
_cell.length_b   1.000
_cell.length_c   1.000
_cell.angle_alpha   90.00
_cell.angle_beta   90.00
_cell.angle_gamma   90.00
#
_symmetry.space_group_name_H-M   'P 1'
#
loop_
_entity.id
_entity.type
_entity.pdbx_description
1 polymer ?
#
loop_
_entity_poly.entity_id
_entity_poly.type
_entity_poly.pdbx_seq_one_letter_code
_entity_poly.pdbx_strand_id
1 'polypeptide(L)'
;MTTDSLLTLKLPEGYTFADLKLRRCEDDAIDLDMDLVKLICKINGLDFQKVLHNPGPVVTSILTVWYKKHISEGGAPDALMEALKTQGQRLN
;
A
#
# COMPACT_ATOMS: atom_id res chain seq x y z
N MET A 1 21.99 6.26 5.47
CA MET A 1 21.40 5.01 6.00
C MET A 1 20.50 5.39 7.15
N THR A 2 19.18 5.38 6.93
CA THR A 2 18.07 5.51 7.91
C THR A 2 16.82 5.76 7.05
N THR A 3 15.75 4.98 7.03
CA THR A 3 15.09 4.26 8.12
C THR A 3 14.34 3.07 7.50
N ASP A 4 14.97 1.89 7.44
CA ASP A 4 14.30 0.62 7.09
C ASP A 4 13.58 0.07 8.32
N SER A 5 12.84 0.93 9.02
CA SER A 5 11.77 0.45 9.89
C SER A 5 10.62 0.10 8.96
N LEU A 6 10.80 -0.98 8.19
CA LEU A 6 9.69 -1.74 7.63
C LEU A 6 8.82 -2.09 8.83
N LEU A 7 7.81 -1.25 9.07
CA LEU A 7 6.62 -1.61 9.81
C LEU A 7 6.30 -3.03 9.36
N THR A 8 6.39 -3.99 10.27
CA THR A 8 6.02 -5.38 10.07
C THR A 8 4.51 -5.46 9.95
N LEU A 9 4.00 -4.82 8.90
CA LEU A 9 2.59 -4.72 8.57
C LEU A 9 2.14 -6.12 8.18
N LYS A 10 1.31 -6.71 9.03
CA LYS A 10 0.67 -8.00 8.77
C LYS A 10 -0.36 -7.81 7.66
N LEU A 11 -0.24 -8.60 6.61
CA LEU A 11 -1.19 -8.62 5.50
C LEU A 11 -2.24 -9.71 5.77
N PRO A 12 -3.49 -9.51 5.32
CA PRO A 12 -4.55 -10.49 5.51
C PRO A 12 -4.26 -11.76 4.71
N GLU A 13 -4.53 -12.91 5.32
CA GLU A 13 -4.39 -14.21 4.65
C GLU A 13 -5.52 -14.41 3.62
N GLY A 14 -5.20 -15.10 2.52
CA GLY A 14 -6.17 -15.37 1.46
C GLY A 14 -6.44 -14.22 0.49
N TYR A 15 -5.75 -13.08 0.65
CA TYR A 15 -5.82 -11.95 -0.27
C TYR A 15 -4.48 -11.75 -0.98
N THR A 16 -4.58 -11.30 -2.23
CA THR A 16 -3.45 -10.96 -3.10
C THR A 16 -3.36 -9.46 -3.29
N PHE A 17 -2.25 -9.00 -3.87
CA PHE A 17 -2.11 -7.58 -4.21
C PHE A 17 -3.19 -7.09 -5.18
N ALA A 18 -3.66 -7.93 -6.11
CA ALA A 18 -4.70 -7.57 -7.06
C ALA A 18 -6.06 -7.28 -6.38
N ASP A 19 -6.31 -7.86 -5.20
CA ASP A 19 -7.55 -7.65 -4.44
C ASP A 19 -7.64 -6.24 -3.83
N LEU A 20 -6.52 -5.52 -3.71
CA LEU A 20 -6.54 -4.09 -3.37
C LEU A 20 -7.26 -3.26 -4.43
N LYS A 21 -7.43 -3.79 -5.66
CA LYS A 21 -8.01 -3.08 -6.81
C LYS A 21 -7.39 -1.70 -6.95
N LEU A 22 -6.06 -1.62 -6.86
CA LEU A 22 -5.35 -0.35 -6.95
C LEU A 22 -5.55 0.25 -8.34
N ARG A 23 -6.00 1.50 -8.41
CA ARG A 23 -6.28 2.20 -9.66
C ARG A 23 -5.82 3.64 -9.56
N ARG A 24 -5.46 4.21 -10.71
CA ARG A 24 -5.26 5.65 -10.82
C ARG A 24 -6.59 6.31 -11.16
N CYS A 25 -6.89 7.39 -10.48
CA CYS A 25 -8.05 8.24 -10.71
C CYS A 25 -7.63 9.55 -11.36
N GLU A 26 -8.63 10.41 -11.59
CA GLU A 26 -8.43 11.79 -12.00
C GLU A 26 -7.54 12.54 -10.98
N ASP A 27 -6.88 13.60 -11.44
CA ASP A 27 -5.96 14.42 -10.65
C ASP A 27 -4.79 13.65 -10.00
N ASP A 28 -4.34 12.57 -10.65
CA ASP A 28 -3.27 11.70 -10.16
C ASP A 28 -3.54 11.04 -8.81
N ALA A 29 -4.80 11.04 -8.35
CA ALA A 29 -5.21 10.33 -7.15
C ALA A 29 -5.14 8.81 -7.36
N ILE A 30 -5.05 8.08 -6.25
CA ILE A 30 -5.13 6.62 -6.23
C ILE A 30 -6.40 6.17 -5.51
N ASP A 31 -7.03 5.15 -6.06
CA ASP A 31 -8.21 4.50 -5.51
C ASP A 31 -7.88 3.03 -5.21
N LEU A 32 -8.42 2.53 -4.11
CA LEU A 32 -8.12 1.20 -3.58
C LEU A 32 -9.21 0.71 -2.63
N ASP A 33 -9.23 -0.60 -2.39
CA ASP A 33 -10.25 -1.25 -1.56
C ASP A 33 -10.08 -0.89 -0.07
N MET A 34 -10.90 0.06 0.39
CA MET A 34 -10.87 0.57 1.76
C MET A 34 -11.35 -0.45 2.80
N ASP A 35 -12.13 -1.46 2.41
CA ASP A 35 -12.48 -2.56 3.32
C ASP A 35 -11.24 -3.42 3.62
N LEU A 36 -10.37 -3.60 2.62
CA LEU A 36 -9.11 -4.31 2.79
C LEU A 36 -8.11 -3.51 3.64
N VAL A 37 -8.07 -2.18 3.48
CA VAL A 37 -7.31 -1.29 4.38
C VAL A 37 -7.81 -1.40 5.81
N LYS A 38 -9.13 -1.40 6.02
CA LYS A 38 -9.75 -1.54 7.34
C LYS A 38 -9.40 -2.88 7.98
N LEU A 39 -9.39 -3.96 7.19
CA LEU A 39 -8.97 -5.29 7.66
C LEU A 39 -7.50 -5.30 8.09
N ILE A 40 -6.59 -4.73 7.28
CA ILE A 40 -5.18 -4.58 7.62
C ILE A 40 -5.04 -3.77 8.91
N CYS A 41 -5.75 -2.65 9.04
CA CYS A 41 -5.71 -1.82 10.24
C CYS A 41 -6.11 -2.64 11.48
N LYS A 42 -7.19 -3.42 11.39
CA LYS A 42 -7.66 -4.28 12.48
C LYS A 42 -6.61 -5.32 12.90
N ILE A 43 -5.96 -6.01 11.95
CA ILE A 43 -4.96 -7.05 12.25
C ILE A 43 -3.69 -6.45 12.86
N ASN A 44 -3.38 -5.20 12.53
CA ASN A 44 -2.19 -4.48 13.01
C ASN A 44 -2.46 -3.58 14.22
N GLY A 45 -3.69 -3.52 14.73
CA GLY A 45 -4.06 -2.62 15.83
C GLY A 45 -4.00 -1.13 15.47
N LEU A 46 -4.12 -0.79 14.18
CA LEU A 46 -4.17 0.59 13.70
C LEU A 46 -5.61 1.12 13.79
N ASP A 47 -5.74 2.41 14.11
CA ASP A 47 -7.02 3.10 14.18
C ASP A 47 -7.46 3.53 12.77
N PHE A 48 -8.42 2.79 12.20
CA PHE A 48 -8.95 3.09 10.88
C PHE A 48 -9.59 4.48 10.78
N GLN A 49 -10.14 5.03 11.87
CA GLN A 49 -10.68 6.40 11.83
C GLN A 49 -9.55 7.41 11.57
N LYS A 50 -8.40 7.27 12.23
CA LYS A 50 -7.23 8.12 11.94
C LYS A 50 -6.73 7.96 10.52
N VAL A 51 -6.82 6.75 9.96
CA VAL A 51 -6.47 6.50 8.55
C VAL A 51 -7.41 7.23 7.60
N LEU A 52 -8.71 7.30 7.88
CA LEU A 52 -9.63 8.08 7.04
C LEU A 52 -9.31 9.58 7.04
N HIS A 53 -8.84 10.11 8.17
CA HIS A 53 -8.45 11.52 8.28
C HIS A 53 -7.11 11.83 7.59
N ASN A 54 -6.16 10.90 7.61
CA ASN A 54 -4.87 11.05 6.94
C ASN A 54 -4.41 9.70 6.37
N PRO A 55 -4.90 9.31 5.18
CA PRO A 55 -4.66 7.98 4.63
C PRO A 55 -3.24 7.80 4.12
N GLY A 56 -2.57 8.88 3.69
CA GLY A 56 -1.29 8.85 2.98
C GLY A 56 -0.23 7.93 3.60
N PRO A 57 0.13 8.08 4.90
CA PRO A 57 1.19 7.28 5.52
C PRO A 57 0.87 5.78 5.58
N VAL A 58 -0.37 5.44 5.95
CA VAL A 58 -0.79 4.04 6.10
C VAL A 58 -0.98 3.38 4.75
N VAL A 59 -1.63 4.05 3.80
CA VAL A 59 -1.79 3.57 2.43
C VAL A 59 -0.43 3.35 1.77
N THR A 60 0.51 4.29 1.88
CA THR A 60 1.87 4.14 1.33
C THR A 60 2.57 2.92 1.91
N SER A 61 2.43 2.67 3.21
CA SER A 61 3.01 1.51 3.88
C SER A 61 2.40 0.20 3.38
N ILE A 62 1.06 0.14 3.25
CA ILE A 62 0.32 -1.00 2.71
C ILE A 62 0.81 -1.33 1.31
N LEU A 63 0.82 -0.33 0.42
CA LEU A 63 1.23 -0.51 -0.97
C LEU A 63 2.67 -1.00 -1.07
N THR A 64 3.59 -0.39 -0.31
CA THR A 64 5.01 -0.77 -0.34
C THR A 64 5.24 -2.20 0.13
N VAL A 65 4.68 -2.58 1.28
CA VAL A 65 4.88 -3.92 1.87
C VAL A 65 4.21 -4.99 1.02
N TRP A 66 2.96 -4.76 0.60
CA TRP A 66 2.22 -5.75 -0.16
C TRP A 66 2.78 -5.93 -1.57
N TYR A 67 3.17 -4.84 -2.24
CA TYR A 67 3.78 -4.94 -3.55
C TYR A 67 5.14 -5.65 -3.49
N LYS A 68 5.97 -5.35 -2.49
CA LYS A 68 7.24 -6.08 -2.27
C LYS A 68 7.00 -7.58 -2.08
N LYS A 69 6.00 -7.96 -1.29
CA LYS A 69 5.60 -9.37 -1.10
C LYS A 69 5.15 -10.00 -2.41
N HIS A 70 4.26 -9.33 -3.16
CA HIS A 70 3.76 -9.79 -4.46
C HIS A 70 4.89 -10.09 -5.44
N ILE A 71 5.87 -9.18 -5.59
CA ILE A 71 7.03 -9.41 -6.44
C ILE A 71 7.91 -10.57 -5.92
N SER A 72 8.12 -10.68 -4.61
CA SER A 72 8.90 -11.77 -4.03
C SER A 72 8.26 -13.15 -4.22
N GLU A 73 6.94 -13.19 -4.37
CA GLU A 73 6.16 -14.41 -4.64
C GLU A 73 6.09 -14.73 -6.15
N GLY A 74 6.78 -13.97 -7.01
CA GLY A 74 6.79 -14.16 -8.46
C GLY A 74 5.65 -13.45 -9.19
N GLY A 75 4.93 -12.57 -8.51
CA GLY A 75 3.89 -11.72 -9.10
C GLY A 75 4.45 -10.76 -10.15
N ALA A 76 3.64 -10.44 -11.15
CA ALA A 76 4.01 -9.50 -12.21
C ALA A 76 4.11 -8.05 -11.67
N PRO A 77 5.06 -7.23 -12.17
CA PRO A 77 5.13 -5.82 -11.85
C PRO A 77 3.84 -5.08 -12.16
N ASP A 78 3.43 -4.18 -11.27
CA ASP A 78 2.27 -3.33 -11.44
C ASP A 78 2.69 -1.96 -11.97
N ALA A 79 2.09 -1.52 -13.07
CA ALA A 79 2.50 -0.30 -13.76
C ALA A 79 2.30 0.97 -12.90
N LEU A 80 1.25 1.01 -12.08
CA LEU A 80 0.97 2.14 -11.20
C LEU A 80 1.96 2.15 -10.03
N MET A 81 2.25 1.00 -9.43
CA MET A 81 3.28 0.89 -8.39
C MET A 81 4.67 1.29 -8.89
N GLU A 82 5.07 0.86 -10.09
CA GLU A 82 6.36 1.27 -10.66
C GLU A 82 6.39 2.77 -10.99
N ALA A 83 5.27 3.35 -11.44
CA ALA A 83 5.16 4.79 -11.63
C ALA A 83 5.31 5.56 -10.30
N LEU A 84 4.63 5.13 -9.24
CA LEU A 84 4.70 5.73 -7.91
C LEU A 84 6.12 5.64 -7.31
N LYS A 85 6.79 4.49 -7.46
CA LYS A 85 8.20 4.32 -7.04
C LYS A 85 9.13 5.30 -7.75
N THR A 86 8.91 5.53 -9.04
CA THR A 86 9.70 6.46 -9.85
C THR A 86 9.42 7.93 -9.48
N GLN A 87 8.15 8.28 -9.19
CA GLN A 87 7.76 9.64 -8.82
C GLN A 87 8.29 10.04 -7.43
N GLY A 88 8.24 9.14 -6.44
CA GLY A 88 8.80 9.41 -5.10
C GLY A 88 10.31 9.72 -5.10
N GLN A 89 11.02 9.30 -6.14
CA GLN A 89 12.45 9.53 -6.31
C GLN A 89 12.79 10.88 -6.98
N ARG A 90 11.81 11.56 -7.58
CA ARG A 90 11.98 12.82 -8.34
C ARG A 90 11.69 14.09 -7.54
N LEU A 91 11.30 14.00 -6.27
CA LEU A 91 11.06 15.15 -5.39
C LEU A 91 12.34 15.65 -4.67
N ASN A 92 13.51 15.46 -5.28
CA ASN A 92 14.80 15.97 -4.78
C ASN A 92 15.24 17.21 -5.54
#